data_AF-A0A7V9QEY6-F1
#
_entry.id   AF-A0A7V9QEY6-F1
#
_cell.length_a   1.000
_cell.length_b   1.000
_cell.length_c   1.000
_cell.angle_alpha   90.00
_cell.angle_beta   90.00
_cell.angle_gamma   90.00
#
_symmetry.space_group_name_H-M   'P 1'
#
loop_
_entity.id
_entity.type
_entity.pdbx_description
1 polymer ?
#
loop_
_entity_poly.entity_id
_entity_poly.type
_entity_poly.pdbx_seq_one_letter_code
_entity_poly.pdbx_strand_id
1 'polypeptide(L)'
;MKSRRFEMSEGSSKKFWTIVVEGTSHTVTFGRLGSSGQSQSKSFATKEEALRSVKKLIAEKTRKGYRELKNAGDTPAPEEQSAAPAAVRITASPSPSPSP
;
A
#
# COMPACT_ATOMS: atom_id res chain seq x y z
N MET A 1 5.17 13.72 -1.55
CA MET A 1 5.62 12.35 -1.90
C MET A 1 4.74 11.79 -3.02
N LYS A 2 5.24 10.85 -3.83
CA LYS A 2 4.41 10.13 -4.83
C LYS A 2 4.08 8.76 -4.27
N SER A 3 2.87 8.61 -3.73
CA SER A 3 2.32 7.35 -3.23
C SER A 3 1.25 6.83 -4.18
N ARG A 4 1.25 5.52 -4.45
CA ARG A 4 0.25 4.83 -5.27
C ARG A 4 -0.23 3.63 -4.49
N ARG A 5 -1.54 3.48 -4.33
CA ARG A 5 -2.16 2.37 -3.61
C ARG A 5 -2.85 1.45 -4.61
N PHE A 6 -2.79 0.17 -4.34
CA PHE A 6 -3.39 -0.88 -5.16
C PHE A 6 -4.11 -1.87 -4.28
N GLU A 7 -5.23 -2.37 -4.75
CA GLU A 7 -6.05 -3.32 -4.01
C GLU A 7 -6.45 -4.50 -4.89
N MET A 8 -6.52 -5.68 -4.28
CA MET A 8 -6.94 -6.92 -4.93
C MET A 8 -7.89 -7.66 -4.01
N SER A 9 -9.06 -8.02 -4.51
CA SER A 9 -10.06 -8.81 -3.79
C SER A 9 -10.04 -10.24 -4.31
N GLU A 10 -9.76 -11.19 -3.43
CA GLU A 10 -9.74 -12.62 -3.72
C GLU A 10 -10.77 -13.31 -2.81
N GLY A 11 -11.98 -13.52 -3.35
CA GLY A 11 -13.14 -13.97 -2.57
C GLY A 11 -13.45 -13.01 -1.41
N SER A 12 -13.47 -13.54 -0.18
CA SER A 12 -13.67 -12.74 1.04
C SER A 12 -12.40 -12.04 1.54
N SER A 13 -11.25 -12.24 0.88
CA SER A 13 -9.98 -11.69 1.33
C SER A 13 -9.54 -10.49 0.50
N LYS A 14 -9.41 -9.35 1.16
CA LYS A 14 -8.96 -8.11 0.53
C LYS A 14 -7.48 -7.91 0.82
N LYS A 15 -6.68 -7.72 -0.23
CA LYS A 15 -5.23 -7.46 -0.16
C LYS A 15 -4.97 -6.03 -0.60
N PHE A 16 -4.04 -5.36 0.08
CA PHE A 16 -3.56 -4.04 -0.31
C PHE A 16 -2.07 -4.10 -0.63
N TRP A 17 -1.66 -3.24 -1.55
CA TRP A 17 -0.27 -3.04 -1.96
C TRP A 17 -0.08 -1.55 -2.24
N THR A 18 0.76 -0.89 -1.47
CA THR A 18 1.04 0.54 -1.57
C THR A 18 2.51 0.72 -1.89
N ILE A 19 2.83 1.62 -2.80
CA ILE A 19 4.21 2.01 -3.11
C ILE A 19 4.36 3.51 -2.95
N VAL A 20 5.32 3.91 -2.13
CA VAL A 20 5.67 5.30 -1.84
C VAL A 20 7.06 5.55 -2.39
N VAL A 21 7.24 6.61 -3.18
CA VAL A 21 8.56 7.00 -3.70
C VAL A 21 9.00 8.30 -3.05
N GLU A 22 10.18 8.26 -2.44
CA GLU A 22 10.82 9.33 -1.69
C GLU A 22 12.22 9.57 -2.26
N GLY A 23 12.32 10.57 -3.14
CA GLY A 23 13.60 10.91 -3.78
C GLY A 23 14.14 9.75 -4.61
N THR A 24 15.19 9.10 -4.10
CA THR A 24 15.87 7.95 -4.72
C THR A 24 15.48 6.61 -4.08
N SER A 25 14.58 6.61 -3.09
CA SER A 25 14.12 5.40 -2.43
C SER A 25 12.64 5.16 -2.69
N HIS A 26 12.21 3.90 -2.63
CA HIS A 26 10.81 3.55 -2.60
C HIS A 26 10.51 2.61 -1.43
N THR A 27 9.31 2.73 -0.88
CA THR A 27 8.79 1.91 0.20
C THR A 27 7.52 1.23 -0.29
N VAL A 28 7.52 -0.09 -0.25
CA VAL A 28 6.41 -0.95 -0.68
C VAL A 28 5.76 -1.56 0.56
N THR A 29 4.49 -1.29 0.79
CA THR A 29 3.73 -1.88 1.90
C THR A 29 2.67 -2.80 1.35
N PHE A 30 2.63 -4.06 1.77
CA PHE A 30 1.70 -5.05 1.28
C PHE A 30 1.13 -5.91 2.39
N GLY A 31 -0.11 -6.34 2.24
CA GLY A 31 -0.76 -7.14 3.27
C GLY A 31 -2.21 -7.47 2.95
N ARG A 32 -2.85 -8.16 3.90
CA ARG A 32 -4.30 -8.29 3.94
C ARG A 32 -4.89 -7.11 4.70
N LEU A 33 -5.98 -6.55 4.18
CA LEU A 33 -6.80 -5.59 4.93
C LEU A 33 -7.28 -6.27 6.21
N GLY A 34 -6.90 -5.72 7.37
CA GLY A 34 -7.15 -6.32 8.69
C GLY A 34 -5.95 -7.05 9.32
N SER A 35 -4.75 -7.01 8.71
CA SER A 35 -3.50 -7.48 9.33
C SER A 35 -2.44 -6.38 9.32
N SER A 36 -1.41 -6.51 10.16
CA SER A 36 -0.31 -5.53 10.26
C SER A 36 0.43 -5.28 8.93
N GLY A 37 0.36 -6.21 7.97
CA GLY A 37 1.04 -6.11 6.69
C GLY A 37 2.56 -6.16 6.83
N GLN A 38 3.26 -5.96 5.72
CA GLN A 38 4.72 -5.91 5.65
C GLN A 38 5.14 -4.72 4.79
N SER A 39 6.16 -3.99 5.24
CA SER A 39 6.77 -2.90 4.50
C SER A 39 8.19 -3.25 4.08
N GLN A 40 8.54 -2.94 2.84
CA GLN A 40 9.85 -3.17 2.25
C GLN A 40 10.33 -1.88 1.59
N SER A 41 11.36 -1.28 2.16
CA SER A 41 12.04 -0.11 1.61
C SER A 41 13.25 -0.53 0.79
N LYS A 42 13.48 0.18 -0.31
CA LYS A 42 14.58 -0.04 -1.24
C LYS A 42 15.12 1.30 -1.70
N SER A 43 16.43 1.49 -1.60
CA SER A 43 17.10 2.71 -2.06
C SER A 43 17.83 2.46 -3.37
N PHE A 44 17.83 3.45 -4.26
CA PHE A 44 18.47 3.43 -5.57
C PHE A 44 19.52 4.54 -5.65
N ALA A 45 20.43 4.43 -6.62
CA ALA A 45 21.43 5.46 -6.88
C ALA A 45 20.79 6.74 -7.43
N THR A 46 19.74 6.61 -8.24
CA THR A 46 19.07 7.74 -8.88
C THR A 46 17.54 7.71 -8.73
N LYS A 47 16.93 8.89 -8.75
CA LYS A 47 15.47 9.06 -8.71
C LYS A 47 14.80 8.44 -9.94
N GLU A 48 15.45 8.52 -11.09
CA GLU A 48 14.95 7.91 -12.32
C GLU A 48 14.89 6.39 -12.23
N GLU A 49 15.91 5.73 -11.67
CA GLU A 49 15.90 4.28 -11.44
C GLU A 49 14.81 3.85 -10.45
N ALA A 50 14.63 4.61 -9.36
CA ALA A 50 13.55 4.36 -8.42
C ALA A 50 12.19 4.41 -9.12
N LEU A 51 11.95 5.44 -9.95
CA LEU A 51 10.71 5.61 -10.70
C LEU A 51 10.52 4.53 -11.78
N ARG A 52 11.58 4.13 -12.50
CA ARG A 52 11.53 3.03 -13.49
C ARG A 52 11.18 1.71 -12.82
N SER A 53 11.82 1.40 -11.69
CA SER A 53 11.54 0.18 -10.91
C SER A 53 10.09 0.17 -10.41
N VAL A 54 9.61 1.30 -9.88
CA VAL A 54 8.22 1.47 -9.42
C VAL A 54 7.23 1.28 -10.56
N LYS A 55 7.47 1.89 -11.73
CA LYS A 55 6.60 1.73 -12.91
C LYS A 55 6.53 0.26 -13.36
N LYS A 56 7.66 -0.45 -13.35
CA LYS A 56 7.71 -1.86 -13.71
C LYS A 56 6.91 -2.73 -12.73
N LEU A 57 7.13 -2.54 -11.42
CA LEU A 57 6.36 -3.22 -10.36
C LEU A 57 4.86 -2.98 -10.50
N ILE A 58 4.46 -1.76 -10.85
CA ILE A 58 3.06 -1.39 -11.03
C ILE A 58 2.45 -2.10 -12.25
N ALA A 59 3.15 -2.15 -13.37
CA ALA A 59 2.69 -2.87 -14.55
C ALA A 59 2.49 -4.36 -14.25
N GLU A 60 3.42 -4.99 -13.52
CA GLU A 60 3.32 -6.38 -13.10
C GLU A 60 2.16 -6.61 -12.12
N LYS A 61 1.96 -5.70 -11.15
CA LYS A 61 0.85 -5.79 -10.19
C LYS A 61 -0.50 -5.60 -10.87
N THR A 62 -0.62 -4.62 -11.74
CA THR A 62 -1.86 -4.33 -12.48
C THR A 62 -2.24 -5.50 -13.39
N ARG A 63 -1.26 -6.11 -14.07
CA ARG A 63 -1.46 -7.32 -14.88
C ARG A 63 -1.93 -8.52 -14.06
N LYS A 64 -1.60 -8.55 -12.77
CA LYS A 64 -2.02 -9.61 -11.83
C LYS A 64 -3.43 -9.39 -11.26
N GLY A 65 -4.13 -8.34 -11.68
CA GLY A 65 -5.47 -8.00 -11.23
C GLY A 65 -5.53 -7.03 -10.05
N TYR A 66 -4.41 -6.41 -9.66
CA TYR A 66 -4.44 -5.33 -8.67
C TYR A 66 -5.01 -4.07 -9.33
N ARG A 67 -6.06 -3.48 -8.75
CA ARG A 67 -6.60 -2.19 -9.20
C ARG A 67 -5.82 -1.05 -8.56
N GLU A 68 -5.34 -0.12 -9.38
CA GLU A 68 -4.73 1.12 -8.89
C GLU A 68 -5.81 2.03 -8.31
N LEU A 69 -5.75 2.28 -7.00
CA LEU A 69 -6.43 3.39 -6.36
C LEU A 69 -5.57 4.63 -6.53
N LYS A 70 -5.87 5.38 -7.59
CA LYS A 70 -5.26 6.68 -7.81
C LYS A 70 -5.96 7.69 -6.89
N ASN A 71 -5.34 8.02 -5.77
CA ASN A 71 -5.71 9.19 -4.98
C ASN A 71 -5.44 10.44 -5.84
N ALA A 72 -6.40 10.83 -6.69
CA ALA A 72 -6.42 12.10 -7.37
C ALA A 72 -7.67 12.83 -6.89
N GLY A 73 -7.51 14.09 -6.49
CA GLY A 73 -8.60 14.99 -6.09
C GLY A 73 -9.51 15.36 -7.26
N ASP A 74 -10.19 14.37 -7.82
CA ASP A 74 -11.34 14.50 -8.70
C ASP A 74 -12.39 13.49 -8.19
N THR A 75 -13.49 14.00 -7.65
CA THR A 75 -14.52 13.32 -6.85
C THR A 75 -15.79 13.20 -7.74
N PRO A 76 -16.77 12.27 -7.58
CA PRO A 76 -17.11 11.38 -6.46
C PRO A 76 -17.26 9.87 -6.80
N ALA A 77 -17.41 9.08 -5.73
CA ALA A 77 -17.71 7.64 -5.69
C ALA A 77 -19.03 7.25 -6.39
N PRO A 78 -19.20 5.95 -6.70
CA PRO A 78 -19.88 5.09 -5.73
C PRO A 78 -19.13 3.78 -5.42
N GLU A 79 -18.90 3.59 -4.12
CA GLU A 79 -19.28 2.40 -3.35
C GLU A 79 -19.34 1.04 -4.07
N GLU A 80 -18.30 0.23 -3.84
CA GLU A 80 -18.49 -1.20 -3.51
C GLU A 80 -17.55 -1.57 -2.35
N GLN A 81 -17.75 -0.88 -1.22
CA GLN A 81 -17.43 -1.44 0.08
C GLN A 81 -18.50 -2.47 0.44
N SER A 82 -18.40 -3.67 -0.11
CA SER A 82 -19.16 -4.79 0.43
C SER A 82 -18.47 -5.33 1.69
N ALA A 83 -19.10 -5.00 2.82
CA ALA A 83 -19.07 -5.63 4.14
C ALA A 83 -17.90 -5.32 5.11
N ALA A 84 -18.22 -4.45 6.09
CA ALA A 84 -17.86 -4.59 7.52
C ALA A 84 -19.07 -5.26 8.23
N PRO A 85 -18.97 -5.85 9.46
CA PRO A 85 -18.72 -5.08 10.69
C PRO A 85 -17.98 -5.82 11.84
N ALA A 86 -17.75 -5.06 12.92
CA ALA A 86 -17.58 -5.51 14.32
C ALA A 86 -16.17 -5.87 14.86
N ALA A 87 -15.57 -4.84 15.48
CA ALA A 87 -14.96 -4.83 16.82
C ALA A 87 -14.36 -6.13 17.40
N VAL A 88 -13.06 -6.08 17.68
CA VAL A 88 -12.54 -6.56 18.97
C VAL A 88 -11.60 -5.49 19.52
N ARG A 89 -12.03 -4.86 20.61
CA ARG A 89 -11.11 -4.19 21.52
C ARG A 89 -10.19 -5.27 22.11
N ILE A 90 -8.89 -5.18 21.90
CA ILE A 90 -7.89 -5.51 22.93
C ILE A 90 -6.62 -4.71 22.69
N THR A 91 -6.34 -3.89 23.69
CA THR A 91 -5.08 -3.28 24.12
C THR A 91 -3.79 -3.89 23.55
N ALA A 92 -2.95 -3.06 22.92
CA ALA A 92 -1.50 -3.22 22.97
C ALA A 92 -0.81 -1.86 22.74
N SER A 93 -0.52 -1.20 23.86
CA SER A 93 0.61 -0.31 24.17
C SER A 93 1.25 0.51 23.03
N PRO A 94 1.20 1.86 23.08
CA PRO A 94 2.07 2.70 22.27
C PRO A 94 3.40 2.91 23.00
N SER A 95 4.51 2.32 22.52
CA SER A 95 5.83 2.97 22.53
C SER A 95 6.91 2.04 21.97
N PRO A 96 7.69 2.48 20.97
CA PRO A 96 9.13 2.22 20.99
C PRO A 96 9.83 3.52 21.42
N SER A 97 10.06 3.69 22.72
CA SER A 97 11.13 4.56 23.20
C SER A 97 12.46 3.87 22.86
N PRO A 98 13.37 4.50 22.10
CA PRO A 98 14.74 4.05 22.04
C PRO A 98 15.41 4.44 23.37
N SER A 99 15.93 3.45 24.11
CA SER A 99 16.78 3.67 25.28
C SER A 99 18.26 3.45 24.91
N PRO A 100 19.18 4.09 25.66
CA PRO A 100 20.47 4.61 25.16
C PRO A 100 21.55 3.57 24.87
#